data_AF-A0A2D3WEH6-F1
#
_entry.id   AF-A0A2D3WEH6-F1
#
_cell.length_a   1.000
_cell.length_b   1.000
_cell.length_c   1.000
_cell.angle_alpha   90.00
_cell.angle_beta   90.00
_cell.angle_gamma   90.00
#
_symmetry.space_group_name_H-M   'P 1'
#
loop_
_entity.id
_entity.type
_entity.pdbx_description
1 polymer ?
#
loop_
_entity_poly.entity_id
_entity_poly.type
_entity_poly.pdbx_seq_one_letter_code
_entity_poly.pdbx_strand_id
1 'polypeptide(L)'
;MPLKSLRSRLGVEKLTTVFGTVSKISPTVIVAEGLHVSIGDTVLLVSEMSGAEALGMVSEVERNRFFITPFRFVEGFRAGDKVYPNQTGMMIEVGEALLGRVVDPFMNP
;
A
#
# COMPACT_ATOMS: atom_id res chain seq x y z
N MET A 1 23.83 24.63 7.79
CA MET A 1 23.20 24.63 6.45
C MET A 1 21.79 24.11 6.58
N PRO A 2 20.77 24.85 6.12
CA PRO A 2 19.36 24.54 6.33
C PRO A 2 18.87 23.25 5.65
N LEU A 3 19.63 22.69 4.70
CA LEU A 3 19.24 21.52 3.90
C LEU A 3 20.01 20.23 4.24
N LYS A 4 20.74 20.20 5.36
CA LYS A 4 21.61 19.07 5.72
C LYS A 4 20.80 17.80 6.03
N SER A 5 19.65 17.93 6.71
CA SER A 5 18.75 16.83 7.05
C SER A 5 18.02 16.25 5.83
N LEU A 6 17.66 17.09 4.86
CA LEU A 6 17.02 16.65 3.62
C LEU A 6 18.00 15.86 2.76
N ARG A 7 19.26 16.32 2.65
CA ARG A 7 20.31 15.63 1.91
C ARG A 7 20.64 14.25 2.50
N SER A 8 20.62 14.11 3.83
CA SER A 8 20.84 12.80 4.46
C SER A 8 19.68 11.82 4.22
N ARG A 9 18.45 12.30 4.06
CA ARG A 9 17.28 11.45 3.74
C ARG A 9 17.30 10.96 2.30
N LEU A 10 17.61 11.84 1.35
CA LEU A 10 17.66 11.51 -0.08
C LEU A 10 18.72 10.46 -0.46
N GLY A 11 19.80 10.32 0.32
CA GLY A 11 20.86 9.34 0.05
C GLY A 11 20.51 7.90 0.45
N VAL A 12 19.43 7.68 1.19
CA VAL A 12 19.01 6.37 1.74
C VAL A 12 17.82 5.79 0.98
N GLU A 13 17.10 6.61 0.24
CA GLU A 13 15.89 6.25 -0.50
C GLU A 13 16.20 5.32 -1.69
N LYS A 14 15.47 4.21 -1.80
CA LYS A 14 15.52 3.33 -2.97
C LYS A 14 14.79 4.02 -4.13
N LEU A 15 15.55 4.46 -5.13
CA LEU A 15 15.04 5.12 -6.34
C LEU A 15 14.35 4.17 -7.34
N THR A 16 14.32 2.87 -7.06
CA THR A 16 13.65 1.87 -7.89
C THR A 16 12.47 1.30 -7.15
N THR A 17 11.27 1.58 -7.65
CA THR A 17 10.02 1.04 -7.12
C THR A 17 9.70 -0.26 -7.83
N VAL A 18 9.82 -1.38 -7.13
CA VAL A 18 9.35 -2.67 -7.63
C VAL A 18 7.82 -2.68 -7.55
N PHE A 19 7.16 -3.17 -8.59
CA PHE A 19 5.71 -3.30 -8.64
C PHE A 19 5.30 -4.68 -9.11
N GLY A 20 4.11 -5.09 -8.67
CA GLY A 20 3.41 -6.27 -9.13
C GLY A 20 2.24 -5.88 -10.01
N THR A 21 1.58 -6.88 -10.57
CA THR A 21 0.44 -6.69 -11.48
C THR A 21 -0.75 -7.48 -10.98
N VAL A 22 -1.92 -6.85 -10.98
CA VAL A 22 -3.19 -7.51 -10.64
C VAL A 22 -3.55 -8.52 -11.73
N SER A 23 -3.67 -9.80 -11.38
CA SER A 23 -4.04 -10.87 -12.31
C SER A 23 -5.54 -11.20 -12.27
N LYS A 24 -6.19 -11.05 -11.12
CA LYS A 24 -7.63 -11.30 -10.96
C LYS A 24 -8.23 -10.41 -9.88
N ILE A 25 -9.47 -9.94 -10.09
CA ILE A 25 -10.23 -9.17 -9.11
C ILE A 25 -11.51 -9.92 -8.76
N SER A 26 -11.78 -10.02 -7.47
CA SER A 26 -13.06 -10.44 -6.91
C SER A 26 -13.51 -9.38 -5.88
N PRO A 27 -14.80 -9.32 -5.51
CA PRO A 27 -15.32 -8.25 -4.66
C PRO A 27 -14.61 -8.09 -3.30
N THR A 28 -14.05 -9.18 -2.77
CA THR A 28 -13.42 -9.23 -1.45
C THR A 28 -11.92 -9.55 -1.49
N VAL A 29 -11.42 -10.03 -2.63
CA VAL A 29 -10.05 -10.54 -2.77
C VAL A 29 -9.50 -10.16 -4.13
N ILE A 30 -8.29 -9.60 -4.14
CA ILE A 30 -7.52 -9.29 -5.35
C ILE A 30 -6.34 -10.25 -5.41
N VAL A 31 -6.06 -10.80 -6.58
CA VAL A 31 -4.88 -11.65 -6.82
C VAL A 31 -3.88 -10.86 -7.63
N ALA A 32 -2.62 -10.86 -7.19
CA ALA A 32 -1.53 -10.18 -7.86
C ALA A 32 -0.26 -11.02 -7.90
N GLU A 33 0.65 -10.66 -8.80
CA GLU A 33 1.88 -11.39 -9.09
C GLU A 33 3.05 -10.41 -9.25
N GLY A 34 4.29 -10.92 -9.23
CA GLY A 34 5.48 -10.11 -9.53
C GLY A 34 6.09 -9.35 -8.34
N LEU A 35 5.58 -9.56 -7.12
CA LEU A 35 6.19 -9.06 -5.89
C LEU A 35 6.50 -10.20 -4.92
N HIS A 36 7.57 -10.02 -4.15
CA HIS A 36 7.88 -10.85 -2.99
C HIS A 36 7.32 -10.14 -1.76
N VAL A 37 6.21 -10.67 -1.24
CA VAL A 37 5.49 -10.14 -0.07
C VAL A 37 5.23 -11.25 0.94
N SER A 38 5.05 -10.85 2.19
CA SER A 38 4.67 -11.73 3.30
C SER A 38 3.22 -11.50 3.71
N ILE A 39 2.62 -12.49 4.38
CA ILE A 39 1.29 -12.33 4.99
C ILE A 39 1.35 -11.19 6.00
N GLY A 40 0.36 -10.29 5.95
CA GLY A 40 0.29 -9.09 6.79
C GLY A 40 0.96 -7.85 6.21
N ASP A 41 1.71 -7.98 5.10
CA ASP A 41 2.28 -6.81 4.44
C ASP A 41 1.17 -5.91 3.88
N THR A 42 1.37 -4.61 4.02
CA THR A 42 0.48 -3.61 3.41
C THR A 42 0.95 -3.33 1.99
N VAL A 43 0.00 -3.26 1.06
CA VAL A 43 0.25 -2.96 -0.35
C VAL A 43 -0.65 -1.83 -0.82
N LEU A 44 -0.14 -1.06 -1.78
CA LEU A 44 -0.87 0.01 -2.45
C LEU A 44 -1.24 -0.45 -3.86
N LEU A 45 -2.53 -0.51 -4.14
CA LEU A 45 -3.09 -0.74 -5.46
C LEU A 45 -3.23 0.62 -6.15
N VAL A 46 -2.75 0.72 -7.39
CA VAL A 46 -2.87 1.94 -8.20
C VAL A 46 -3.49 1.57 -9.54
N SER A 47 -4.63 2.19 -9.85
CA SER A 47 -5.24 2.03 -11.16
C SER A 47 -4.50 2.86 -12.20
N GLU A 48 -4.06 2.22 -13.27
CA GLU A 48 -3.34 2.92 -14.36
C GLU A 48 -4.27 3.85 -15.17
N MET A 49 -5.58 3.61 -15.13
CA MET A 49 -6.55 4.32 -15.95
C MET A 49 -7.13 5.55 -15.24
N SER A 50 -7.46 5.44 -13.95
CA SER A 50 -8.05 6.54 -13.17
C SER A 50 -7.06 7.22 -12.23
N GLY A 51 -5.89 6.61 -11.97
CA GLY A 51 -4.99 7.07 -10.90
C GLY A 51 -5.55 6.84 -9.49
N ALA A 52 -6.65 6.09 -9.36
CA ALA A 52 -7.23 5.78 -8.06
C ALA A 52 -6.30 4.86 -7.26
N GLU A 53 -6.19 5.15 -5.97
CA GLU A 53 -5.36 4.43 -5.02
C GLU A 53 -6.22 3.69 -4.01
N ALA A 54 -5.83 2.45 -3.69
CA ALA A 54 -6.48 1.66 -2.65
C ALA A 54 -5.44 0.90 -1.83
N LEU A 55 -5.61 0.93 -0.51
CA LEU A 55 -4.79 0.16 0.41
C LEU A 55 -5.40 -1.22 0.65
N GLY A 56 -4.53 -2.22 0.79
CA GLY A 56 -4.91 -3.56 1.19
C GLY A 56 -3.80 -4.26 1.94
N MET A 57 -4.13 -5.41 2.49
CA MET A 57 -3.21 -6.28 3.21
C MET A 57 -3.11 -7.62 2.52
N VAL A 58 -1.90 -8.17 2.47
CA VAL A 58 -1.66 -9.51 1.96
C VAL A 58 -2.24 -10.54 2.94
N SER A 59 -3.29 -11.24 2.53
CA SER A 59 -4.00 -12.21 3.35
C SER A 59 -3.57 -13.65 3.10
N GLU A 60 -3.05 -13.94 1.90
CA GLU A 60 -2.56 -15.27 1.53
C GLU A 60 -1.41 -15.14 0.51
N VAL A 61 -0.46 -16.07 0.54
CA VAL A 61 0.68 -16.12 -0.39
C VAL A 61 0.80 -17.53 -0.97
N GLU A 62 0.73 -17.62 -2.30
CA GLU A 62 1.09 -18.78 -3.11
C GLU A 62 2.47 -18.59 -3.74
N ARG A 63 3.02 -19.65 -4.33
CA ARG A 63 4.39 -19.67 -4.88
C ARG A 63 4.69 -18.55 -5.87
N ASN A 64 3.74 -18.17 -6.72
CA ASN A 64 3.90 -17.15 -7.77
C ASN A 64 2.89 -16.00 -7.65
N ARG A 65 1.98 -16.06 -6.67
CA ARG A 65 0.82 -15.15 -6.57
C ARG A 65 0.55 -14.86 -5.12
N PHE A 66 -0.07 -13.72 -4.85
CA PHE A 66 -0.49 -13.35 -3.52
C PHE A 66 -1.88 -12.75 -3.58
N PHE A 67 -2.59 -12.86 -2.47
CA PHE A 67 -3.96 -12.44 -2.33
C PHE A 67 -4.00 -11.24 -1.39
N ILE A 68 -4.74 -10.23 -1.81
CA ILE A 68 -4.85 -8.95 -1.14
C ILE A 68 -6.30 -8.80 -0.72
N THR A 69 -6.51 -8.57 0.57
CA THR A 69 -7.80 -8.12 1.09
C THR A 69 -7.76 -6.60 1.19
N PRO A 70 -8.56 -5.89 0.38
CA PRO A 70 -8.56 -4.43 0.39
C PRO A 70 -9.27 -3.90 1.64
N PHE A 71 -8.82 -2.76 2.17
CA PHE A 71 -9.47 -2.11 3.32
C PHE A 71 -10.72 -1.31 2.93
N ARG A 72 -10.84 -0.97 1.66
CA ARG A 72 -11.96 -0.21 1.07
C ARG A 72 -12.44 -0.90 -0.20
N PHE A 73 -13.56 -0.42 -0.73
CA PHE A 73 -14.07 -0.91 -2.01
C PHE A 73 -13.08 -0.65 -3.15
N VAL A 74 -13.00 -1.61 -4.07
CA VAL A 74 -12.06 -1.62 -5.20
C VAL A 74 -12.78 -1.42 -6.54
N GLU A 75 -13.88 -0.67 -6.51
CA GLU A 75 -14.62 -0.31 -7.71
C GLU A 75 -13.73 0.49 -8.67
N GLY A 76 -13.75 0.10 -9.95
CA GLY A 76 -12.95 0.74 -10.99
C GLY A 76 -11.54 0.16 -11.20
N PHE A 77 -11.05 -0.68 -10.29
CA PHE A 77 -9.81 -1.44 -10.50
C PHE A 77 -10.01 -2.54 -11.54
N ARG A 78 -8.93 -2.87 -12.26
CA ARG A 78 -8.92 -3.82 -13.38
C ARG A 78 -7.72 -4.76 -13.30
N ALA A 79 -7.83 -5.91 -13.94
CA ALA A 79 -6.67 -6.74 -14.20
C ALA A 79 -5.65 -5.94 -15.05
N GLY A 80 -4.37 -6.02 -14.68
CA GLY A 80 -3.31 -5.19 -15.24
C GLY A 80 -2.94 -3.96 -14.41
N ASP A 81 -3.75 -3.59 -13.40
CA ASP A 81 -3.40 -2.51 -12.48
C ASP A 81 -2.17 -2.88 -11.64
N LYS A 82 -1.47 -1.85 -11.14
CA LYS A 82 -0.19 -2.04 -10.46
C LYS A 82 -0.39 -2.17 -8.95
N VAL A 83 0.46 -3.00 -8.35
CA VAL A 83 0.55 -3.19 -6.90
C VAL A 83 1.94 -2.76 -6.46
N TYR A 84 2.04 -1.97 -5.40
CA TYR A 84 3.30 -1.53 -4.83
C TYR A 84 3.43 -1.98 -3.39
N PRO A 85 4.61 -2.43 -2.94
CA PRO A 85 4.84 -2.71 -1.54
C PRO A 85 4.83 -1.40 -0.75
N ASN A 86 4.01 -1.31 0.31
CA ASN A 86 4.06 -0.18 1.23
C ASN A 86 4.98 -0.53 2.41
N GLN A 87 6.28 -0.32 2.22
CA GLN A 87 7.33 -0.69 3.19
C GLN A 87 7.30 0.14 4.47
N THR A 88 6.57 1.26 4.47
CA THR A 88 6.41 2.11 5.65
C THR A 88 5.55 1.46 6.74
N GLY A 89 4.83 0.38 6.41
CA GLY A 89 3.83 -0.21 7.31
C GLY A 89 2.71 0.78 7.65
N MET A 90 1.82 0.39 8.55
CA MET A 90 0.86 1.33 9.17
C MET A 90 1.52 2.01 10.37
N MET A 91 2.36 3.01 10.09
CA MET A 91 2.93 3.87 11.13
C MET A 91 1.86 4.86 11.58
N ILE A 92 1.23 4.58 12.73
CA ILE A 92 0.25 5.48 13.34
C ILE A 92 1.00 6.46 14.25
N GLU A 93 0.95 7.74 13.92
CA GLU A 93 1.51 8.80 14.76
C GLU A 93 0.65 8.99 16.02
N VAL A 94 1.29 8.94 17.20
CA VAL A 94 0.62 9.08 18.50
C VAL A 94 1.16 10.30 19.26
N GLY A 95 0.28 11.03 19.93
CA GLY A 95 0.64 12.19 20.75
C GLY A 95 -0.57 12.87 21.39
N GLU A 96 -0.32 13.88 22.24
CA GLU A 96 -1.38 14.60 22.97
C GLU A 96 -2.41 15.26 22.05
N ALA A 97 -2.03 15.57 20.81
CA ALA A 97 -2.91 16.14 19.80
C ALA A 97 -4.11 15.25 19.43
N LEU A 98 -4.10 13.96 19.80
CA LEU A 98 -5.22 13.03 19.58
C LEU A 98 -6.29 13.09 20.66
N LEU A 99 -6.01 13.69 21.82
CA LEU A 99 -6.96 13.75 22.92
C LEU A 99 -8.22 14.52 22.51
N GLY A 100 -9.38 13.88 22.65
CA GLY A 100 -10.67 14.44 22.27
C GLY A 100 -10.97 14.43 20.77
N ARG A 101 -10.11 13.85 19.93
CA ARG A 101 -10.39 13.63 18.50
C ARG A 101 -11.03 12.27 18.27
N VAL A 102 -11.95 12.23 17.31
CA VAL A 102 -12.41 11.00 16.68
C VAL A 102 -11.68 10.93 15.34
N VAL A 103 -11.09 9.78 15.05
CA VAL A 103 -10.32 9.53 13.82
C VAL A 103 -10.64 8.12 13.34
N ASP A 104 -10.49 7.89 12.04
CA ASP A 104 -10.59 6.56 11.44
C ASP A 104 -9.32 5.73 11.74
N PRO A 105 -9.30 4.42 11.40
CA PRO A 105 -8.12 3.56 11.61
C PRO A 105 -6.85 3.99 10.86
N PHE A 106 -6.95 4.95 9.92
CA PHE A 106 -5.85 5.52 9.17
C PHE A 106 -5.46 6.93 9.67
N MET A 107 -5.97 7.35 10.82
CA MET A 107 -5.76 8.69 11.43
C MET A 107 -6.31 9.87 10.64
N ASN A 108 -7.31 9.65 9.79
CA ASN A 108 -8.08 10.73 9.19
C ASN A 108 -9.19 11.17 10.17
N PRO A 109 -9.39 12.47 10.42
CA PRO A 109 -10.49 12.99 11.23
C PRO A 109 -11.89 12.65 10.70
#